data_AF-A0A2H4TL00-F1
#
_entry.id   AF-A0A2H4TL00-F1
#
_cell.length_a   1.000
_cell.length_b   1.000
_cell.length_c   1.000
_cell.angle_alpha   90.00
_cell.angle_beta   90.00
_cell.angle_gamma   90.00
#
_symmetry.space_group_name_H-M   'P 1'
#
loop_
_entity.id
_entity.type
_entity.pdbx_description
1 polymer ?
#
loop_
_entity_poly.entity_id
_entity_poly.type
_entity_poly.pdbx_seq_one_letter_code
_entity_poly.pdbx_strand_id
1 'polypeptide(L)'
;MDGVVSDYNFFLEKSHCSRIRRGVIKPGILTDEQYELLIELSPVYSSKIIYAMRDYLVAGHPRKTVCERHNVSNGYLSTSLKKLYYTNSVVIRLMQIYKSNHQ
;
A
#
# COMPACT_ATOMS: atom_id res chain seq x y z
N MET A 1 6.90 14.09 22.97
CA MET A 1 7.25 13.55 21.64
C MET A 1 5.95 13.20 20.90
N ASP A 2 5.00 14.14 20.87
CA ASP A 2 3.58 13.82 20.60
C ASP A 2 3.04 14.49 19.33
N GLY A 3 3.80 15.43 18.73
CA GLY A 3 3.37 16.18 17.55
C GLY A 3 3.41 15.37 16.25
N VAL A 4 4.38 14.47 16.08
CA VAL A 4 4.59 13.74 14.81
C VAL A 4 3.50 12.70 14.56
N VAL A 5 3.02 12.02 15.61
CA VAL A 5 1.97 10.99 15.51
C VAL A 5 0.62 11.61 15.11
N SER A 6 0.36 12.84 15.57
CA SER A 6 -0.85 13.60 15.22
C SER A 6 -0.86 13.97 13.73
N ASP A 7 0.29 14.34 13.18
CA ASP A 7 0.42 14.70 11.75
C ASP A 7 0.18 13.49 10.84
N TYR A 8 0.64 12.30 11.22
CA TYR A 8 0.34 11.06 10.47
C TYR A 8 -1.16 10.75 10.44
N ASN A 9 -1.85 10.90 11.57
CA ASN A 9 -3.30 10.68 11.63
C ASN A 9 -4.07 11.74 10.82
N PHE A 10 -3.60 13.00 10.85
CA PHE A 10 -4.15 14.08 10.03
C PHE A 10 -4.01 13.82 8.52
N PHE A 11 -2.89 13.26 8.07
CA PHE A 11 -2.70 12.87 6.67
C PHE A 11 -3.57 11.68 6.24
N LEU A 12 -3.87 10.75 7.16
CA LEU A 12 -4.73 9.60 6.87
C LEU A 12 -6.20 9.99 6.69
N GLU A 13 -6.72 10.96 7.47
CA GLU A 13 -8.12 11.37 7.40
C GLU A 13 -8.47 12.22 6.16
N LYS A 14 -7.53 13.00 5.61
CA LYS A 14 -7.81 13.88 4.46
C LYS A 14 -7.77 13.22 3.07
N SER A 15 -7.60 11.91 2.98
CA SER A 15 -7.62 11.18 1.69
C SER A 15 -9.06 10.95 1.16
N HIS A 16 -9.83 12.04 1.06
CA HIS A 16 -11.10 12.06 0.36
C HIS A 16 -10.87 11.86 -1.15
N CYS A 17 -11.73 11.00 -1.70
CA CYS A 17 -11.75 10.49 -3.06
C CYS A 17 -11.67 11.58 -4.15
N SER A 18 -10.49 11.77 -4.79
CA SER A 18 -10.30 12.04 -6.23
C SER A 18 -8.92 12.67 -6.52
N ARG A 19 -7.98 11.88 -7.13
CA ARG A 19 -6.84 12.28 -8.02
C ARG A 19 -5.58 11.38 -7.98
N ILE A 20 -5.60 10.20 -7.36
CA ILE A 20 -4.44 9.27 -7.42
C ILE A 20 -4.83 7.98 -8.16
N ARG A 21 -4.76 8.00 -9.50
CA ARG A 21 -4.66 6.77 -10.31
C ARG A 21 -3.22 6.34 -10.56
N ARG A 22 -2.24 7.16 -10.20
CA ARG A 22 -0.80 6.82 -10.28
C ARG A 22 -0.42 6.03 -9.03
N GLY A 23 0.06 4.79 -9.19
CA GLY A 23 0.50 3.95 -8.07
C GLY A 23 -0.42 2.77 -7.72
N VAL A 24 -1.52 2.55 -8.45
CA VAL A 24 -2.31 1.32 -8.32
C VAL A 24 -1.48 0.14 -8.81
N ILE A 25 -1.37 -0.88 -7.97
CA ILE A 25 -0.62 -2.10 -8.27
C ILE A 25 -1.64 -3.19 -8.62
N LYS A 26 -1.47 -3.80 -9.80
CA LYS A 26 -2.29 -4.93 -10.22
C LYS A 26 -1.99 -6.17 -9.34
N PRO A 27 -2.85 -7.20 -9.34
CA PRO A 27 -2.50 -8.47 -8.71
C PRO A 27 -1.31 -9.13 -9.41
N GLY A 28 -0.44 -9.81 -8.66
CA GLY A 28 0.62 -10.68 -9.18
C GLY A 28 1.77 -9.99 -9.94
N ILE A 29 2.01 -8.69 -9.72
CA ILE A 29 3.07 -7.91 -10.39
C ILE A 29 4.25 -7.66 -9.47
N LEU A 30 4.06 -7.62 -8.15
CA LEU A 30 5.17 -7.32 -7.25
C LEU A 30 6.07 -8.54 -7.05
N THR A 31 7.37 -8.31 -7.02
CA THR A 31 8.31 -9.25 -6.42
C THR A 31 8.18 -9.23 -4.89
N ASP A 32 8.71 -10.26 -4.23
CA ASP A 32 8.78 -10.31 -2.77
C ASP A 32 9.52 -9.10 -2.18
N GLU A 33 10.69 -8.79 -2.72
CA GLU A 33 11.50 -7.65 -2.27
C GLU A 33 10.76 -6.31 -2.43
N GLN A 34 10.10 -6.09 -3.57
CA GLN A 34 9.29 -4.87 -3.78
C GLN A 34 8.14 -4.80 -2.78
N TYR A 35 7.51 -5.94 -2.50
CA TYR A 35 6.40 -6.01 -1.56
C TYR A 35 6.86 -5.72 -0.12
N GLU A 36 7.96 -6.31 0.33
CA GLU A 36 8.53 -6.11 1.66
C GLU A 36 8.89 -4.65 1.90
N LEU A 37 9.61 -4.01 0.97
CA LEU A 37 9.97 -2.59 1.06
C LEU A 37 8.74 -1.67 1.08
N LEU A 38 7.74 -1.95 0.23
CA LEU A 38 6.51 -1.17 0.23
C LEU A 38 5.72 -1.31 1.53
N ILE A 39 5.72 -2.51 2.14
CA ILE A 39 5.07 -2.73 3.44
C ILE A 39 5.80 -1.98 4.54
N GLU A 40 7.12 -2.06 4.58
CA GLU A 40 7.97 -1.33 5.55
C GLU A 40 7.70 0.17 5.53
N LEU A 41 7.50 0.76 4.34
CA LEU A 41 7.20 2.17 4.16
C LEU A 41 5.72 2.54 4.39
N SER A 42 4.82 1.56 4.51
CA SER A 42 3.38 1.81 4.56
C SER A 42 2.83 1.82 6.00
N PRO A 43 1.77 2.59 6.28
CA PRO A 43 1.09 2.55 7.59
C PRO A 43 0.13 1.34 7.69
N VAL A 44 0.66 0.14 7.48
CA VAL A 44 -0.05 -1.15 7.53
C VAL A 44 0.65 -2.08 8.53
N TYR A 45 0.01 -2.32 9.68
CA TYR A 45 0.62 -3.07 10.80
C TYR A 45 -0.05 -4.41 11.10
N SER A 46 -1.20 -4.69 10.47
CA SER A 46 -1.94 -5.92 10.71
C SER A 46 -1.31 -7.08 9.94
N SER A 47 -0.75 -8.06 10.66
CA SER A 47 -0.13 -9.25 10.06
C SER A 47 -1.08 -9.99 9.11
N LYS A 48 -2.36 -10.15 9.48
CA LYS A 48 -3.38 -10.75 8.60
C LYS A 48 -3.50 -10.02 7.26
N ILE A 49 -3.50 -8.69 7.29
CA ILE A 49 -3.57 -7.88 6.08
C ILE A 49 -2.26 -7.94 5.30
N ILE A 50 -1.11 -7.95 5.96
CA ILE A 50 0.19 -8.11 5.31
C ILE A 50 0.27 -9.45 4.58
N TYR A 51 -0.20 -10.56 5.17
CA TYR A 51 -0.22 -11.83 4.45
C TYR A 51 -1.26 -11.84 3.32
N ALA A 52 -2.45 -11.28 3.55
CA ALA A 52 -3.48 -11.17 2.52
C ALA A 52 -3.02 -10.33 1.30
N MET A 53 -2.35 -9.21 1.55
CA MET A 53 -1.86 -8.34 0.49
C MET A 53 -0.69 -8.97 -0.27
N ARG A 54 0.15 -9.79 0.38
CA ARG A 54 1.18 -10.59 -0.30
C ARG A 54 0.55 -11.60 -1.25
N ASP A 55 -0.42 -12.37 -0.78
CA ASP A 55 -1.14 -13.35 -1.61
C ASP A 55 -1.83 -12.70 -2.82
N TYR A 56 -2.33 -11.47 -2.64
CA TYR A 56 -2.98 -10.72 -3.71
C TYR A 56 -1.99 -10.08 -4.71
N LEU A 57 -0.96 -9.38 -4.23
CA LEU A 57 -0.08 -8.55 -5.05
C LEU A 57 1.17 -9.27 -5.57
N VAL A 58 1.66 -10.28 -4.85
CA VAL A 58 2.80 -11.12 -5.22
C VAL A 58 2.32 -12.41 -5.86
N ALA A 59 1.50 -13.21 -5.15
CA ALA A 59 1.02 -14.49 -5.68
C ALA A 59 -0.14 -14.37 -6.69
N GLY A 60 -0.75 -13.18 -6.82
CA GLY A 60 -1.79 -12.92 -7.82
C GLY A 60 -3.13 -13.61 -7.54
N HIS A 61 -3.38 -14.06 -6.31
CA HIS A 61 -4.64 -14.71 -5.96
C HIS A 61 -5.82 -13.72 -6.03
N PRO A 62 -7.01 -14.15 -6.46
CA PRO A 62 -8.17 -13.27 -6.54
C PRO A 62 -8.63 -12.83 -5.15
N ARG A 63 -9.18 -11.60 -5.05
CA ARG A 63 -9.62 -11.00 -3.78
C ARG A 63 -10.51 -11.92 -2.95
N LYS A 64 -11.46 -12.61 -3.58
CA LYS A 64 -12.39 -13.52 -2.90
C LYS A 64 -11.63 -14.59 -2.11
N THR A 65 -10.73 -15.31 -2.78
CA THR A 65 -9.91 -16.36 -2.17
C THR A 65 -9.01 -15.82 -1.06
N VAL A 66 -8.40 -14.65 -1.27
CA VAL A 66 -7.55 -14.00 -0.26
C VAL A 66 -8.34 -13.61 0.99
N CYS A 67 -9.50 -12.97 0.81
CA CYS A 67 -10.38 -12.55 1.89
C CYS A 67 -10.85 -13.74 2.74
N GLU A 68 -11.24 -14.83 2.08
CA GLU A 68 -11.65 -16.09 2.74
C GLU A 68 -10.48 -16.73 3.49
N ARG A 69 -9.32 -16.90 2.85
CA ARG A 69 -8.13 -17.56 3.42
C ARG A 69 -7.62 -16.86 4.69
N HIS A 70 -7.60 -15.53 4.69
CA HIS A 70 -7.03 -14.74 5.79
C HIS A 70 -8.10 -14.22 6.77
N ASN A 71 -9.37 -14.59 6.57
CA ASN A 71 -10.52 -14.10 7.34
C ASN A 71 -10.53 -12.57 7.45
N VAL A 72 -10.39 -11.89 6.31
CA VAL A 72 -10.42 -10.43 6.18
C VAL A 72 -11.59 -10.00 5.31
N SER A 73 -12.26 -8.92 5.69
CA SER A 73 -13.35 -8.38 4.88
C SER A 73 -12.82 -7.70 3.61
N ASN A 74 -13.63 -7.69 2.56
CA ASN A 74 -13.30 -6.97 1.32
C ASN A 74 -13.04 -5.48 1.57
N GLY A 75 -13.79 -4.87 2.50
CA GLY A 75 -13.58 -3.48 2.91
C GLY A 75 -12.23 -3.27 3.57
N TYR A 76 -11.83 -4.16 4.49
CA TYR A 76 -10.57 -4.05 5.19
C TYR A 76 -9.35 -4.24 4.27
N LEU A 77 -9.42 -5.23 3.37
CA LEU A 77 -8.41 -5.41 2.32
C LEU A 77 -8.33 -4.17 1.42
N SER A 78 -9.47 -3.61 1.02
CA SER A 78 -9.51 -2.45 0.12
C SER A 78 -8.94 -1.19 0.75
N THR A 79 -9.28 -0.89 2.00
CA THR A 79 -8.73 0.27 2.72
C THR A 79 -7.22 0.12 2.93
N SER A 80 -6.75 -1.09 3.19
CA SER A 80 -5.31 -1.36 3.34
C SER A 80 -4.55 -1.25 2.02
N LEU A 81 -5.11 -1.76 0.92
CA LEU A 81 -4.55 -1.58 -0.42
C LEU A 81 -4.45 -0.10 -0.81
N LYS A 82 -5.43 0.73 -0.44
CA LYS A 82 -5.35 2.19 -0.69
C LYS A 82 -4.14 2.82 -0.02
N LYS A 83 -3.82 2.43 1.22
CA LYS A 83 -2.63 2.91 1.94
C LYS A 83 -1.36 2.52 1.20
N LEU A 84 -1.23 1.26 0.80
CA LEU A 84 -0.06 0.78 0.06
C LEU A 84 0.07 1.45 -1.31
N TYR A 85 -1.03 1.64 -2.05
CA TYR A 85 -1.02 2.33 -3.34
C TYR A 85 -0.62 3.80 -3.21
N TYR A 86 -1.02 4.45 -2.11
CA TYR A 86 -0.54 5.78 -1.79
C TYR A 86 0.98 5.78 -1.56
N THR A 87 1.50 4.88 -0.72
CA THR A 87 2.96 4.71 -0.50
C THR A 87 3.70 4.50 -1.83
N ASN A 88 3.22 3.59 -2.68
CA ASN A 88 3.81 3.34 -4.00
C ASN A 88 3.80 4.60 -4.90
N SER A 89 2.72 5.39 -4.86
CA SER A 89 2.65 6.66 -5.61
C SER A 89 3.69 7.69 -5.16
N VAL A 90 3.97 7.73 -3.85
CA VAL A 90 5.00 8.61 -3.26
C VAL A 90 6.39 8.12 -3.67
N VAL A 91 6.65 6.82 -3.58
CA VAL A 91 7.92 6.20 -4.02
C VAL A 91 8.20 6.49 -5.49
N ILE A 92 7.22 6.27 -6.38
CA ILE A 92 7.37 6.58 -7.82
C ILE A 92 7.73 8.04 -8.04
N ARG A 93 7.06 8.97 -7.33
CA ARG A 93 7.36 10.40 -7.44
C ARG A 93 8.77 10.73 -6.94
N LEU A 94 9.19 10.11 -5.85
CA LEU A 94 10.54 10.29 -5.30
C LEU A 94 11.62 9.79 -6.27
N MET A 95 11.41 8.62 -6.87
CA MET A 95 12.30 8.08 -7.91
C MET A 95 12.43 9.03 -9.11
N GLN A 96 11.33 9.65 -9.54
CA GLN A 96 11.35 10.63 -10.64
C GLN A 96 12.18 11.87 -10.31
N ILE A 97 12.12 12.34 -9.05
CA ILE A 97 12.92 13.48 -8.59
C ILE A 97 14.40 13.11 -8.59
N TYR A 98 14.78 11.96 -8.00
CA TYR A 98 16.17 11.52 -7.99
C TYR A 98 16.74 11.26 -9.38
N LYS A 99 15.94 10.69 -10.29
CA LYS A 99 16.35 10.50 -11.68
C LYS A 99 16.64 11.83 -12.39
N SER A 100 15.84 12.86 -12.12
CA SER A 100 16.00 14.19 -12.74
C SER A 100 17.17 14.99 -12.16
N ASN A 101 17.53 14.76 -10.90
CA ASN A 101 18.59 15.50 -10.20
C ASN A 101 20.00 14.94 -10.39
N HIS A 102 20.13 13.73 -10.96
CA HIS A 102 21.40 13.06 -11.22
C HIS A 102 21.68 12.86 -12.72
N GLN A 103 21.17 13.77 -13.56
CA GLN A 103 21.44 13.80 -15.00
C GLN A 103 22.21 15.07 -15.38
#